data_AF-A0A7V5Q062-F1
#
_entry.id   AF-A0A7V5Q062-F1
#
_cell.length_a   1.000
_cell.length_b   1.000
_cell.length_c   1.000
_cell.angle_alpha   90.00
_cell.angle_beta   90.00
_cell.angle_gamma   90.00
#
_symmetry.space_group_name_H-M   'P 1'
#
loop_
_entity.id
_entity.type
_entity.pdbx_description
1 polymer ?
#
loop_
_entity_poly.entity_id
_entity_poly.type
_entity_poly.pdbx_seq_one_letter_code
_entity_poly.pdbx_strand_id
1 'polypeptide(L)'
;ECARCHDHPFDRWTRADFDAMNRFFAGLRIEELGEGNLMVRDGRPEAEESDLPRFLTGARPRTHRWREELAYYLTHCKPFARAYVNRLWYHFFGRGIVEPVDDFSSQNPASVPALLEFLRQQAVEHRFQLKPMIRLIVLSEAYQRSSVLKNAQDVHHRFFAVHAVKPLTAEQYFESVRTALGQPHDETLRPGFLGSMDDRNLDDDFIATWEYRETIQDLLRKMAASIDVPPHPPEFWFATLLSREPTPEERARCRGHTSAEVFFALVMGSEFAFNH
;
A
#
# COMPACT_ATOMS: atom_id res chain seq x y z
N GLU A 1 3.03 20.33 -0.34
CA GLU A 1 4.36 20.95 -0.54
C GLU A 1 4.40 22.47 -0.28
N CYS A 2 3.32 23.24 -0.54
CA CYS A 2 3.33 24.69 -0.32
C CYS A 2 3.64 25.11 1.14
N ALA A 3 3.06 24.39 2.12
CA ALA A 3 3.26 24.61 3.56
C ALA A 3 4.73 24.53 4.02
N ARG A 4 5.62 23.94 3.21
CA ARG A 4 7.05 23.85 3.50
C ARG A 4 7.75 25.21 3.50
N CYS A 5 7.31 26.13 2.64
CA CYS A 5 7.97 27.41 2.43
C CYS A 5 7.14 28.58 3.00
N HIS A 6 5.82 28.50 2.92
CA HIS A 6 4.88 29.53 3.38
C HIS A 6 3.56 28.91 3.83
N ASP A 7 2.67 29.67 4.46
CA ASP A 7 1.34 29.19 4.82
C ASP A 7 0.54 28.81 3.58
N HIS A 8 -0.19 27.69 3.64
CA HIS A 8 -0.91 27.19 2.46
C HIS A 8 -1.99 28.18 2.01
N PRO A 9 -2.02 28.61 0.74
CA PRO A 9 -2.88 29.72 0.30
C PRO A 9 -4.36 29.34 0.24
N PHE A 10 -4.66 28.04 0.12
CA PHE A 10 -6.02 27.52 -0.09
C PHE A 10 -6.44 26.45 0.92
N ASP A 11 -5.65 26.24 1.97
CA ASP A 11 -5.92 25.25 3.02
C ASP A 11 -5.53 25.85 4.37
N ARG A 12 -6.00 25.28 5.47
CA ARG A 12 -5.78 25.77 6.83
C ARG A 12 -4.36 25.57 7.37
N TRP A 13 -3.50 24.88 6.63
CA TRP A 13 -2.20 24.42 7.12
C TRP A 13 -1.15 25.52 7.02
N THR A 14 -0.50 25.81 8.15
CA THR A 14 0.56 26.82 8.23
C THR A 14 1.94 26.21 8.06
N ARG A 15 2.95 27.06 7.81
CA ARG A 15 4.36 26.64 7.85
C ARG A 15 4.75 26.08 9.21
N ALA A 16 4.21 26.68 10.28
CA ALA A 16 4.46 26.21 11.64
C ALA A 16 3.90 24.79 11.89
N ASP A 17 2.79 24.42 11.25
CA ASP A 17 2.25 23.05 11.34
C ASP A 17 3.12 22.05 10.59
N PHE A 18 3.64 22.45 9.42
CA PHE A 18 4.59 21.64 8.65
C PHE A 18 5.88 21.39 9.45
N ASP A 19 6.48 22.45 10.02
CA ASP A 19 7.69 22.35 10.84
C ASP A 19 7.45 21.46 12.07
N ALA A 20 6.29 21.61 12.72
CA ALA A 20 5.94 20.81 13.88
C ALA A 20 5.72 19.32 13.57
N MET A 21 5.20 19.01 12.38
CA MET A 21 5.07 17.63 11.90
C MET A 21 6.44 17.03 11.52
N ASN A 22 7.33 17.80 10.89
CA ASN A 22 8.66 17.32 10.53
C ASN A 22 9.50 16.95 11.75
N ARG A 23 9.28 17.59 12.89
CA ARG A 23 9.99 17.29 14.14
C ARG A 23 9.77 15.87 14.65
N PHE A 24 8.69 15.18 14.25
CA PHE A 24 8.55 13.75 14.55
C PHE A 24 9.71 12.93 13.97
N PHE A 25 10.31 13.37 12.87
CA PHE A 25 11.42 12.69 12.20
C PHE A 25 12.79 13.26 12.61
N ALA A 26 12.84 14.27 13.46
CA ALA A 26 14.10 14.80 13.96
C ALA A 26 14.86 13.72 14.75
N GLY A 27 16.18 13.68 14.60
CA GLY A 27 17.05 12.68 15.24
C GLY A 27 17.02 11.28 14.61
N LEU A 28 16.22 11.03 13.57
CA LEU A 28 16.27 9.79 12.81
C LEU A 28 17.65 9.60 12.18
N ARG A 29 18.26 8.43 12.36
CA ARG A 29 19.54 8.08 11.75
C ARG A 29 19.33 6.94 10.77
N ILE A 30 19.93 7.06 9.60
CA ILE A 30 19.95 5.99 8.59
C ILE A 30 21.39 5.50 8.53
N GLU A 31 21.60 4.23 8.86
CA GLU A 31 22.91 3.58 8.84
C GLU A 31 22.93 2.56 7.69
N GLU A 32 23.95 2.60 6.84
CA GLU A 32 24.13 1.59 5.79
C GLU A 32 24.76 0.32 6.38
N LEU A 33 24.10 -0.81 6.19
CA LEU A 33 24.52 -2.13 6.67
C LEU A 33 25.31 -2.94 5.61
N GLY A 34 25.50 -2.38 4.41
CA GLY A 34 26.13 -3.03 3.26
C GLY A 34 25.13 -3.60 2.26
N GLU A 35 25.56 -3.77 1.00
CA GLU A 35 24.74 -4.27 -0.13
C GLU A 35 23.45 -3.45 -0.39
N GLY A 36 23.46 -2.15 -0.07
CA GLY A 36 22.29 -1.27 -0.20
C GLY A 36 21.24 -1.46 0.89
N ASN A 37 21.52 -2.26 1.93
CA ASN A 37 20.64 -2.38 3.08
C ASN A 37 20.78 -1.15 3.99
N LEU A 38 19.64 -0.53 4.31
CA LEU A 38 19.56 0.63 5.18
C LEU A 38 18.87 0.25 6.49
N MET A 39 19.49 0.55 7.61
CA MET A 39 18.91 0.43 8.94
C MET A 39 18.49 1.81 9.42
N VAL A 40 17.21 1.97 9.71
CA VAL A 40 16.69 3.19 10.30
C VAL A 40 16.71 3.04 11.81
N ARG A 41 17.45 3.91 12.50
CA ARG A 41 17.48 4.00 13.95
C ARG A 41 16.72 5.21 14.45
N ASP A 42 15.84 4.94 15.41
CA ASP A 42 15.13 5.95 16.18
C ASP A 42 16.10 6.65 17.13
N GLY A 43 16.64 7.80 16.71
CA GLY A 43 17.36 8.70 17.59
C GLY A 43 16.46 9.85 18.05
N ARG A 44 16.60 10.27 19.30
CA ARG A 44 15.93 11.45 19.84
C ARG A 44 16.89 12.63 19.86
N PRO A 45 16.54 13.79 19.30
CA PRO A 45 17.27 15.03 19.53
C PRO A 45 16.89 15.59 20.91
N GLU A 46 17.86 16.18 21.62
CA GLU A 46 17.55 17.11 22.69
C GLU A 46 16.77 18.28 22.08
N ALA A 47 15.57 18.55 22.61
CA ALA A 47 14.68 19.57 22.08
C ALA A 47 14.04 20.31 23.24
N GLU A 48 14.09 21.65 23.16
CA GLU A 48 13.37 22.54 24.05
C GLU A 48 11.85 22.40 23.89
N GLU A 49 11.08 22.90 24.84
CA GLU A 49 9.61 22.74 24.83
C GLU A 49 8.92 23.47 23.66
N SER A 50 9.55 24.53 23.13
CA SER A 50 9.16 25.19 21.87
C SER A 50 9.44 24.34 20.63
N ASP A 51 10.33 23.36 20.76
CA ASP A 51 10.86 22.52 19.70
C ASP A 51 10.28 21.11 19.65
N LEU A 52 9.25 20.85 20.46
CA LEU A 52 8.53 19.59 20.45
C LEU A 52 7.68 19.41 19.18
N PRO A 53 7.51 18.16 18.71
CA PRO A 53 6.61 17.85 17.62
C PRO A 53 5.13 18.05 18.02
N ARG A 54 4.29 18.29 17.02
CA ARG A 54 2.84 18.50 17.21
C ARG A 54 2.08 17.82 16.08
N PHE A 55 1.03 17.08 16.43
CA PHE A 55 0.11 16.50 15.45
C PHE A 55 -0.68 17.60 14.73
N LEU A 56 -1.23 17.27 13.56
CA LEU A 56 -2.11 18.18 12.80
C LEU A 56 -3.41 18.57 13.55
N THR A 57 -3.74 17.89 14.65
CA THR A 57 -4.83 18.27 15.56
C THR A 57 -4.46 19.38 16.54
N GLY A 58 -3.17 19.77 16.59
CA GLY A 58 -2.62 20.65 17.61
C GLY A 58 -2.17 19.94 18.89
N ALA A 59 -2.48 18.65 19.06
CA ALA A 59 -2.03 17.87 20.21
C ALA A 59 -0.51 17.61 20.14
N ARG A 60 0.12 17.42 21.30
CA ARG A 60 1.53 17.01 21.43
C ARG A 60 1.61 15.52 21.82
N PRO A 61 2.69 14.80 21.44
CA PRO A 61 2.90 13.46 21.94
C PRO A 61 3.08 13.48 23.45
N ARG A 62 2.66 12.40 24.11
CA ARG A 62 2.63 12.26 25.57
C ARG A 62 3.87 11.59 26.13
N THR A 63 4.57 10.83 25.29
CA THR A 63 5.74 10.05 25.66
C THR A 63 6.98 10.54 24.92
N HIS A 64 8.09 9.85 25.14
CA HIS A 64 9.34 10.09 24.42
C HIS A 64 9.45 9.28 23.12
N ARG A 65 8.44 8.46 22.79
CA ARG A 65 8.40 7.62 21.58
C ARG A 65 7.54 8.28 20.50
N TRP A 66 7.97 9.46 20.06
CA TRP A 66 7.15 10.33 19.20
C TRP A 66 6.73 9.65 17.89
N ARG A 67 7.60 8.83 17.27
CA ARG A 67 7.28 8.14 16.01
C ARG A 67 6.33 6.97 16.20
N GLU A 68 6.41 6.25 17.31
CA GLU A 68 5.40 5.23 17.66
C GLU A 68 4.03 5.89 17.87
N GLU A 69 3.97 7.02 18.58
CA GLU A 69 2.72 7.78 18.75
C GLU A 69 2.20 8.37 17.44
N LEU A 70 3.08 8.83 16.55
CA LEU A 70 2.70 9.29 15.20
C LEU A 70 2.16 8.15 14.35
N ALA A 71 2.82 6.99 14.33
CA ALA A 71 2.34 5.82 13.61
C ALA A 71 0.97 5.37 14.14
N TYR A 72 0.81 5.34 15.47
CA TYR A 72 -0.47 5.06 16.10
C TYR A 72 -1.54 6.08 15.69
N TYR A 73 -1.25 7.38 15.81
CA TYR A 73 -2.17 8.45 15.41
C TYR A 73 -2.58 8.34 13.94
N LEU A 74 -1.62 8.16 13.02
CA LEU A 74 -1.88 8.05 11.59
C LEU A 74 -2.76 6.85 11.29
N THR A 75 -2.46 5.67 11.83
CA THR A 75 -3.24 4.45 11.56
C THR A 75 -4.65 4.48 12.17
N HIS A 76 -4.89 5.31 13.18
CA HIS A 76 -6.18 5.45 13.85
C HIS A 76 -6.97 6.70 13.40
N CYS A 77 -6.39 7.54 12.53
CA CYS A 77 -7.07 8.73 12.04
C CYS A 77 -7.97 8.41 10.83
N LYS A 78 -9.10 9.12 10.76
CA LYS A 78 -10.07 8.98 9.65
C LYS A 78 -9.46 9.24 8.26
N PRO A 79 -8.58 10.25 8.05
CA PRO A 79 -7.97 10.50 6.75
C PRO A 79 -7.14 9.34 6.22
N PHE A 80 -6.33 8.70 7.06
CA PHE A 80 -5.53 7.54 6.65
C PHE A 80 -6.40 6.41 6.12
N ALA A 81 -7.44 6.03 6.87
CA ALA A 81 -8.30 4.94 6.45
C ALA A 81 -9.04 5.24 5.14
N ARG A 82 -9.39 6.51 4.88
CA ARG A 82 -9.97 6.94 3.60
C ARG A 82 -8.97 6.87 2.45
N ALA A 83 -7.74 7.34 2.66
CA ALA A 83 -6.67 7.26 1.67
C ALA A 83 -6.34 5.80 1.33
N TYR A 84 -6.20 4.95 2.35
CA TYR A 84 -5.95 3.51 2.21
C TYR A 84 -6.99 2.83 1.32
N VAL A 85 -8.28 2.99 1.62
CA VAL A 85 -9.33 2.31 0.83
C VAL A 85 -9.52 2.92 -0.55
N ASN A 86 -9.30 4.23 -0.70
CA ASN A 86 -9.38 4.89 -2.01
C ASN A 86 -8.29 4.36 -2.94
N ARG A 87 -7.08 4.19 -2.41
CA ARG A 87 -5.94 3.65 -3.15
C ARG A 87 -6.12 2.18 -3.48
N LEU A 88 -6.62 1.38 -2.53
CA LEU A 88 -6.97 -0.01 -2.79
C LEU A 88 -8.04 -0.13 -3.88
N TRP A 89 -9.08 0.71 -3.83
CA TRP A 89 -10.12 0.77 -4.86
C TRP A 89 -9.55 1.17 -6.22
N TYR A 90 -8.73 2.21 -6.27
CA TYR A 90 -8.03 2.66 -7.49
C TYR A 90 -7.24 1.51 -8.14
N HIS A 91 -6.57 0.65 -7.36
CA HIS A 91 -5.85 -0.48 -7.91
C HIS A 91 -6.75 -1.48 -8.66
N PHE A 92 -8.02 -1.63 -8.29
CA PHE A 92 -8.95 -2.53 -8.96
C PHE A 92 -9.74 -1.86 -10.08
N PHE A 93 -10.11 -0.59 -9.93
CA PHE A 93 -10.98 0.12 -10.87
C PHE A 93 -10.24 1.08 -11.82
N GLY A 94 -8.95 1.34 -11.61
CA GLY A 94 -8.16 2.32 -12.35
C GLY A 94 -8.53 3.78 -12.06
N ARG A 95 -9.48 4.01 -11.15
CA ARG A 95 -10.00 5.31 -10.72
C ARG A 95 -10.36 5.26 -9.25
N GLY A 96 -10.03 6.31 -8.51
CA GLY A 96 -10.38 6.43 -7.10
C GLY A 96 -11.84 6.85 -6.91
N ILE A 97 -12.39 6.58 -5.73
CA ILE A 97 -13.65 7.19 -5.29
C ILE A 97 -13.43 8.71 -5.09
N VAL A 98 -12.27 9.10 -4.58
CA VAL A 98 -11.71 10.44 -4.70
C VAL A 98 -10.68 10.42 -5.84
N GLU A 99 -10.75 11.40 -6.73
CA GLU A 99 -9.80 11.56 -7.83
C GLU A 99 -9.33 13.02 -7.90
N PRO A 100 -8.02 13.30 -8.00
CA PRO A 100 -6.89 12.35 -8.02
C PRO A 100 -6.78 11.46 -6.77
N VAL A 101 -6.21 10.26 -6.91
CA VAL A 101 -6.23 9.21 -5.84
C VAL A 101 -5.66 9.68 -4.49
N ASP A 102 -4.72 10.62 -4.50
CA ASP A 102 -4.04 11.16 -3.31
C ASP A 102 -4.50 12.57 -2.92
N ASP A 103 -5.35 13.22 -3.70
CA ASP A 103 -5.79 14.60 -3.45
C ASP A 103 -7.15 14.64 -2.74
N PHE A 104 -7.10 14.55 -1.41
CA PHE A 104 -8.27 14.65 -0.52
C PHE A 104 -8.61 16.10 -0.13
N SER A 105 -8.58 17.02 -1.08
CA SER A 105 -8.99 18.41 -0.87
C SER A 105 -10.50 18.60 -0.99
N SER A 106 -10.99 19.77 -0.56
CA SER A 106 -12.39 20.18 -0.75
C SER A 106 -12.76 20.34 -2.23
N GLN A 107 -11.78 20.48 -3.12
CA GLN A 107 -11.97 20.60 -4.56
C GLN A 107 -12.26 19.24 -5.21
N ASN A 108 -11.80 18.15 -4.60
CA ASN A 108 -11.94 16.79 -5.10
C ASN A 108 -12.81 15.92 -4.16
N PRO A 109 -14.12 16.19 -4.09
CA PRO A 109 -15.01 15.40 -3.24
C PRO A 109 -15.15 13.97 -3.77
N ALA A 110 -15.36 13.03 -2.84
CA ALA A 110 -15.65 11.65 -3.17
C ALA A 110 -16.87 11.54 -4.11
N SER A 111 -16.74 10.78 -5.20
CA SER A 111 -17.82 10.55 -6.16
C SER A 111 -19.00 9.81 -5.52
N VAL A 112 -18.70 8.86 -4.62
CA VAL A 112 -19.68 8.11 -3.85
C VAL A 112 -19.28 8.13 -2.36
N PRO A 113 -19.62 9.21 -1.61
CA PRO A 113 -19.16 9.38 -0.22
C PRO A 113 -19.57 8.25 0.72
N ALA A 114 -20.78 7.70 0.53
CA ALA A 114 -21.28 6.59 1.34
C ALA A 114 -20.45 5.31 1.15
N LEU A 115 -20.02 5.02 -0.09
CA LEU A 115 -19.14 3.89 -0.40
C LEU A 115 -17.77 4.06 0.25
N LEU A 116 -17.18 5.26 0.16
CA LEU A 116 -15.89 5.57 0.78
C LEU A 116 -15.95 5.35 2.31
N GLU A 117 -17.02 5.84 2.95
CA GLU A 117 -17.17 5.69 4.40
C GLU A 117 -17.45 4.23 4.81
N PHE A 118 -18.21 3.47 4.01
CA PHE A 118 -18.42 2.04 4.21
C PHE A 118 -17.10 1.26 4.15
N LEU A 119 -16.32 1.43 3.07
CA LEU A 119 -15.05 0.74 2.91
C LEU A 119 -14.07 1.13 4.03
N ARG A 120 -14.03 2.41 4.40
CA ARG A 120 -13.22 2.88 5.54
C ARG A 120 -13.56 2.13 6.82
N GLN A 121 -14.85 1.95 7.10
CA GLN A 121 -15.31 1.23 8.28
C GLN A 121 -14.90 -0.25 8.23
N GLN A 122 -15.04 -0.90 7.08
CA GLN A 122 -14.58 -2.28 6.85
C GLN A 122 -13.07 -2.41 7.02
N ALA A 123 -12.27 -1.44 6.54
CA ALA A 123 -10.83 -1.44 6.74
C ALA A 123 -10.45 -1.39 8.23
N VAL A 124 -11.12 -0.55 9.02
CA VAL A 124 -10.88 -0.47 10.47
C VAL A 124 -11.29 -1.76 11.18
N GLU A 125 -12.46 -2.32 10.86
CA GLU A 125 -12.96 -3.58 11.44
C GLU A 125 -12.02 -4.76 11.15
N HIS A 126 -11.48 -4.82 9.93
CA HIS A 126 -10.50 -5.83 9.54
C HIS A 126 -9.05 -5.46 9.87
N ARG A 127 -8.80 -4.39 10.65
CA ARG A 127 -7.46 -3.93 11.04
C ARG A 127 -6.51 -3.76 9.84
N PHE A 128 -7.02 -3.21 8.74
CA PHE A 128 -6.31 -2.94 7.50
C PHE A 128 -5.70 -4.17 6.82
N GLN A 129 -6.23 -5.37 7.11
CA GLN A 129 -5.83 -6.59 6.40
C GLN A 129 -6.25 -6.54 4.93
N LEU A 130 -5.28 -6.76 4.03
CA LEU A 130 -5.51 -6.69 2.59
C LEU A 130 -6.45 -7.80 2.09
N LYS A 131 -6.24 -9.07 2.50
CA LYS A 131 -7.00 -10.21 1.97
C LYS A 131 -8.53 -10.05 2.14
N PRO A 132 -9.07 -9.72 3.34
CA PRO A 132 -10.51 -9.47 3.49
C PRO A 132 -11.01 -8.30 2.64
N MET A 133 -10.24 -7.20 2.57
CA MET A 133 -10.63 -6.02 1.79
C MET A 133 -10.66 -6.30 0.28
N ILE A 134 -9.66 -7.02 -0.23
CA ILE A 134 -9.63 -7.46 -1.62
C ILE A 134 -10.83 -8.35 -1.91
N ARG A 135 -11.10 -9.34 -1.05
CA ARG A 135 -12.26 -10.23 -1.17
C ARG A 135 -13.57 -9.44 -1.22
N LEU A 136 -13.75 -8.46 -0.33
CA LEU A 136 -14.92 -7.59 -0.31
C LEU A 136 -15.10 -6.83 -1.63
N ILE A 137 -14.02 -6.27 -2.17
CA ILE A 137 -14.06 -5.51 -3.42
C ILE A 137 -14.38 -6.43 -4.61
N VAL A 138 -13.66 -7.54 -4.79
CA VAL A 138 -13.82 -8.41 -5.97
C VAL A 138 -15.14 -9.18 -5.98
N LEU A 139 -15.73 -9.40 -4.80
CA LEU A 139 -17.06 -10.00 -4.68
C LEU A 139 -18.20 -8.99 -4.81
N SER A 140 -17.91 -7.69 -4.94
CA SER A 140 -18.93 -6.66 -5.12
C SER A 140 -19.54 -6.71 -6.52
N GLU A 141 -20.83 -6.36 -6.62
CA GLU A 141 -21.48 -6.17 -7.92
C GLU A 141 -20.76 -5.14 -8.77
N ALA A 142 -20.24 -4.07 -8.15
CA ALA A 142 -19.50 -3.00 -8.83
C ALA A 142 -18.28 -3.53 -9.59
N TYR A 143 -17.51 -4.44 -8.97
CA TYR A 143 -16.35 -5.06 -9.62
C TYR A 143 -16.77 -6.02 -10.73
N GLN A 144 -17.87 -6.76 -10.52
CA GLN A 144 -18.36 -7.79 -11.46
C GLN A 144 -19.18 -7.24 -12.63
N ARG A 145 -19.38 -5.93 -12.73
CA ARG A 145 -20.13 -5.32 -13.84
C ARG A 145 -19.42 -5.54 -15.17
N SER A 146 -20.19 -5.56 -16.26
CA SER A 146 -19.64 -5.55 -17.62
C SER A 146 -19.01 -4.19 -17.95
N SER A 147 -17.99 -4.20 -18.81
CA SER A 147 -17.42 -2.98 -19.42
C SER A 147 -18.19 -2.49 -20.65
N VAL A 148 -19.25 -3.21 -21.09
CA VAL A 148 -20.02 -2.85 -22.28
C VAL A 148 -20.99 -1.70 -21.95
N LEU A 149 -20.77 -0.55 -22.59
CA LEU A 149 -21.63 0.64 -22.48
C LEU A 149 -22.59 0.75 -23.68
N LYS A 150 -23.81 1.23 -23.42
CA LYS A 150 -24.79 1.58 -24.46
C LYS A 150 -24.81 3.08 -24.81
N ASN A 151 -24.34 3.98 -23.94
CA ASN A 151 -24.30 5.44 -24.13
C ASN A 151 -23.23 6.12 -23.23
N ALA A 152 -23.01 7.43 -23.42
CA ALA A 152 -21.97 8.35 -22.90
C ALA A 152 -21.15 7.92 -21.65
N GLN A 153 -19.82 8.07 -21.72
CA GLN A 153 -18.82 7.34 -20.92
C GLN A 153 -18.54 7.89 -19.50
N ASP A 154 -18.35 9.20 -19.31
CA ASP A 154 -17.73 9.71 -18.07
C ASP A 154 -18.56 9.51 -16.79
N VAL A 155 -19.88 9.71 -16.88
CA VAL A 155 -20.77 9.59 -15.72
C VAL A 155 -20.81 8.16 -15.20
N HIS A 156 -20.80 7.17 -16.10
CA HIS A 156 -20.87 5.77 -15.74
C HIS A 156 -19.59 5.27 -15.06
N HIS A 157 -18.42 5.74 -15.48
CA HIS A 157 -17.14 5.40 -14.84
C HIS A 157 -16.97 6.10 -13.49
N ARG A 158 -17.35 7.38 -13.38
CA ARG A 158 -17.26 8.14 -12.11
C ARG A 158 -18.06 7.50 -10.97
N PHE A 159 -19.21 6.91 -11.29
CA PHE A 159 -20.10 6.27 -10.33
C PHE A 159 -20.01 4.73 -10.33
N PHE A 160 -19.02 4.16 -11.02
CA PHE A 160 -18.78 2.71 -11.05
C PHE A 160 -20.01 1.90 -11.53
N ALA A 161 -20.82 2.50 -12.41
CA ALA A 161 -22.02 1.87 -12.98
C ALA A 161 -21.68 0.81 -14.04
N VAL A 162 -20.46 0.85 -14.57
CA VAL A 162 -19.82 -0.14 -15.44
C VAL A 162 -18.39 -0.36 -15.00
N HIS A 163 -17.80 -1.50 -15.36
CA HIS A 163 -16.39 -1.74 -15.09
C HIS A 163 -15.54 -0.97 -16.11
N ALA A 164 -14.70 -0.05 -15.62
CA ALA A 164 -13.77 0.69 -16.47
C ALA A 164 -12.73 -0.27 -17.06
N VAL A 165 -12.41 -0.11 -18.35
CA VAL A 165 -11.31 -0.86 -18.95
C VAL A 165 -10.01 -0.28 -18.38
N LYS A 166 -9.31 -1.09 -17.59
CA LYS A 166 -8.03 -0.73 -17.00
C LYS A 166 -6.91 -1.21 -17.92
N PRO A 167 -6.01 -0.34 -18.38
CA PRO A 167 -4.80 -0.75 -19.08
C PRO A 167 -3.98 -1.71 -18.21
N LEU A 168 -3.40 -2.73 -18.85
CA LEU A 168 -2.45 -3.62 -18.18
C LEU A 168 -1.22 -2.82 -17.74
N THR A 169 -0.61 -3.24 -16.62
CA THR A 169 0.73 -2.75 -16.27
C THR A 169 1.72 -3.13 -17.38
N ALA A 170 2.87 -2.47 -17.46
CA ALA A 170 3.91 -2.88 -18.39
C ALA A 170 4.34 -4.34 -18.17
N GLU A 171 4.47 -4.77 -16.93
CA GLU A 171 4.77 -6.15 -16.56
C GLU A 171 3.65 -7.10 -16.98
N GLN A 172 2.39 -6.75 -16.69
CA GLN A 172 1.24 -7.55 -17.09
C GLN A 172 1.14 -7.66 -18.62
N TYR A 173 1.40 -6.56 -19.33
CA TYR A 173 1.41 -6.52 -20.78
C TYR A 173 2.54 -7.38 -21.34
N PHE A 174 3.77 -7.24 -20.83
CA PHE A 174 4.93 -8.04 -21.20
C PHE A 174 4.69 -9.53 -21.02
N GLU A 175 4.26 -9.94 -19.82
CA GLU A 175 3.94 -11.34 -19.52
C GLU A 175 2.79 -11.87 -20.39
N SER A 176 1.78 -11.04 -20.67
CA SER A 176 0.68 -11.41 -21.58
C SER A 176 1.18 -11.65 -22.99
N VAL A 177 2.08 -10.80 -23.51
CA VAL A 177 2.68 -10.97 -24.83
C VAL A 177 3.56 -12.22 -24.88
N ARG A 178 4.39 -12.46 -23.86
CA ARG A 178 5.21 -13.69 -23.77
C ARG A 178 4.36 -14.96 -23.75
N THR A 179 3.31 -14.96 -22.94
CA THR A 179 2.35 -16.05 -22.86
C THR A 179 1.69 -16.30 -24.21
N ALA A 180 1.26 -15.24 -24.91
CA ALA A 180 0.67 -15.35 -26.24
C ALA A 180 1.65 -15.88 -27.31
N LEU A 181 2.95 -15.63 -27.14
CA LEU A 181 4.02 -16.16 -27.98
C LEU A 181 4.49 -17.56 -27.57
N GLY A 182 3.87 -18.18 -26.55
CA GLY A 182 4.25 -19.50 -26.05
C GLY A 182 5.61 -19.54 -25.34
N GLN A 183 6.11 -18.37 -24.90
CA GLN A 183 7.37 -18.29 -24.17
C GLN A 183 7.12 -18.59 -22.68
N PRO A 184 7.99 -19.37 -22.02
CA PRO A 184 7.86 -19.65 -20.60
C PRO A 184 8.08 -18.39 -19.77
N HIS A 185 7.49 -18.37 -18.57
CA HIS A 185 7.75 -17.34 -17.57
C HIS A 185 9.24 -17.34 -17.21
N ASP A 186 9.86 -16.17 -17.23
CA ASP A 186 11.29 -15.98 -16.95
C ASP A 186 11.48 -14.69 -16.17
N GLU A 187 11.66 -14.82 -14.85
CA GLU A 187 11.83 -13.69 -13.95
C GLU A 187 13.10 -12.87 -14.23
N THR A 188 14.09 -13.43 -14.93
CA THR A 188 15.38 -12.77 -15.17
C THR A 188 15.30 -11.68 -16.24
N LEU A 189 14.31 -11.74 -17.12
CA LEU A 189 14.11 -10.77 -18.21
C LEU A 189 13.38 -9.51 -17.75
N ARG A 190 12.69 -9.59 -16.60
CA ARG A 190 11.81 -8.54 -16.10
C ARG A 190 12.56 -7.24 -15.73
N PRO A 191 13.72 -7.26 -15.04
CA PRO A 191 14.45 -6.03 -14.74
C PRO A 191 14.93 -5.30 -16.00
N GLY A 192 15.37 -6.04 -17.03
CA GLY A 192 15.83 -5.45 -18.29
C GLY A 192 14.72 -4.80 -19.11
N PHE A 193 13.51 -5.38 -19.09
CA PHE A 193 12.34 -4.80 -19.74
C PHE A 193 11.80 -3.56 -19.01
N LEU A 194 11.78 -3.58 -17.68
CA LEU A 194 11.39 -2.41 -16.90
C LEU A 194 12.36 -1.25 -17.09
N GLY A 195 13.66 -1.53 -17.09
CA GLY A 195 14.70 -0.53 -17.35
C GLY A 195 14.65 0.08 -18.76
N SER A 196 14.01 -0.57 -19.74
CA SER A 196 13.81 0.00 -21.08
C SER A 196 12.54 0.85 -21.22
N MET A 197 11.62 0.76 -20.24
CA MET A 197 10.41 1.58 -20.16
C MET A 197 10.54 2.78 -19.21
N ASP A 198 11.60 2.85 -18.41
CA ASP A 198 11.96 3.98 -17.53
C ASP A 198 12.52 5.19 -18.31
N ASP A 199 12.00 5.43 -19.52
CA ASP A 199 12.29 6.66 -20.24
C ASP A 199 11.58 7.80 -19.49
N ARG A 200 12.35 8.60 -18.76
CA ARG A 200 11.98 9.68 -17.82
C ARG A 200 11.19 10.85 -18.45
N ASN A 201 10.42 10.60 -19.51
CA ASN A 201 9.62 11.55 -20.28
C ASN A 201 8.11 11.24 -20.26
N LEU A 202 7.64 10.35 -19.39
CA LEU A 202 6.20 10.13 -19.20
C LEU A 202 5.66 11.23 -18.26
N ASP A 203 4.53 11.85 -18.63
CA ASP A 203 3.89 12.94 -17.85
C ASP A 203 3.72 12.56 -16.37
N ASP A 204 3.86 13.54 -15.47
CA ASP A 204 3.88 13.36 -14.00
C ASP A 204 2.65 12.59 -13.45
N ASP A 205 1.48 12.71 -14.08
CA ASP A 205 0.26 11.93 -13.73
C ASP A 205 0.42 10.42 -13.98
N PHE A 206 1.26 10.04 -14.95
CA PHE A 206 1.56 8.64 -15.29
C PHE A 206 2.68 8.08 -14.39
N ILE A 207 3.62 8.91 -13.95
CA ILE A 207 4.74 8.54 -13.05
C ILE A 207 4.25 8.15 -11.65
N ALA A 208 3.22 8.83 -11.10
CA ALA A 208 2.64 8.46 -9.80
C ALA A 208 2.09 7.01 -9.77
N THR A 209 1.69 6.47 -10.93
CA THR A 209 1.28 5.07 -11.10
C THR A 209 2.44 4.07 -11.24
N TRP A 210 3.62 4.54 -11.65
CA TRP A 210 4.80 3.73 -11.98
C TRP A 210 5.84 3.67 -10.85
N GLU A 211 6.21 4.80 -10.24
CA GLU A 211 7.07 4.82 -9.04
C GLU A 211 6.42 4.05 -7.86
N TYR A 212 5.10 3.94 -7.87
CA TYR A 212 4.34 3.18 -6.88
C TYR A 212 4.36 1.65 -7.12
N ARG A 213 4.87 1.16 -8.25
CA ARG A 213 4.89 -0.27 -8.61
C ARG A 213 6.19 -0.97 -8.30
N GLU A 214 7.32 -0.26 -8.24
CA GLU A 214 8.58 -0.84 -7.78
C GLU A 214 8.61 -1.11 -6.26
N THR A 215 7.65 -0.62 -5.48
CA THR A 215 7.87 -0.49 -4.02
C THR A 215 6.95 -1.31 -3.12
N ILE A 216 6.06 -2.18 -3.62
CA ILE A 216 5.33 -3.10 -2.71
C ILE A 216 5.87 -4.51 -2.80
N GLN A 217 5.91 -5.14 -3.98
CA GLN A 217 6.40 -6.52 -4.07
C GLN A 217 7.91 -6.62 -3.79
N ASP A 218 8.71 -5.69 -4.30
CA ASP A 218 10.15 -5.68 -4.06
C ASP A 218 10.51 -5.23 -2.63
N LEU A 219 9.79 -4.25 -2.08
CA LEU A 219 9.93 -3.85 -0.68
C LEU A 219 9.49 -4.97 0.28
N LEU A 220 8.37 -5.67 0.01
CA LEU A 220 7.95 -6.82 0.81
C LEU A 220 8.96 -7.97 0.70
N ARG A 221 9.58 -8.17 -0.46
CA ARG A 221 10.65 -9.16 -0.68
C ARG A 221 11.93 -8.78 0.09
N LYS A 222 12.36 -7.51 0.03
CA LYS A 222 13.50 -6.96 0.79
C LYS A 222 13.26 -6.98 2.30
N MET A 223 12.06 -6.61 2.74
CA MET A 223 11.65 -6.69 4.14
C MET A 223 11.64 -8.15 4.62
N ALA A 224 11.11 -9.08 3.83
CA ALA A 224 11.13 -10.50 4.18
C ALA A 224 12.54 -11.10 4.26
N ALA A 225 13.47 -10.66 3.40
CA ALA A 225 14.87 -11.07 3.48
C ALA A 225 15.59 -10.55 4.75
N SER A 226 15.06 -9.49 5.37
CA SER A 226 15.64 -8.84 6.56
C SER A 226 14.98 -9.25 7.89
N ILE A 227 13.90 -10.03 7.87
CA ILE A 227 13.21 -10.48 9.08
C ILE A 227 13.87 -11.75 9.60
N ASP A 228 14.46 -11.67 10.79
CA ASP A 228 14.87 -12.84 11.55
C ASP A 228 13.60 -13.55 12.05
N VAL A 229 13.13 -14.53 11.28
CA VAL A 229 11.90 -15.27 11.58
C VAL A 229 12.19 -16.23 12.74
N PRO A 230 11.61 -16.02 13.94
CA PRO A 230 11.88 -16.90 15.07
C PRO A 230 11.53 -18.35 14.73
N PRO A 231 12.31 -19.33 15.21
CA PRO A 231 12.08 -20.73 14.90
C PRO A 231 10.78 -21.19 15.55
N HIS A 232 9.75 -21.36 14.72
CA HIS A 232 8.45 -21.85 15.13
C HIS A 232 8.01 -22.99 14.20
N PRO A 233 7.21 -23.94 14.71
CA PRO A 233 6.71 -25.03 13.90
C PRO A 233 5.69 -24.49 12.87
N PRO A 234 5.49 -25.15 11.71
CA PRO A 234 4.56 -24.69 10.68
C PRO A 234 3.16 -24.38 11.22
N GLU A 235 2.68 -25.16 12.18
CA GLU A 235 1.38 -24.99 12.84
C GLU A 235 1.22 -23.59 13.44
N PHE A 236 2.29 -23.05 14.04
CA PHE A 236 2.28 -21.69 14.59
C PHE A 236 2.06 -20.65 13.50
N TRP A 237 2.73 -20.78 12.35
CA TRP A 237 2.60 -19.83 11.25
C TRP A 237 1.26 -19.93 10.53
N PHE A 238 0.74 -21.14 10.32
CA PHE A 238 -0.60 -21.34 9.78
C PHE A 238 -1.69 -20.77 10.70
N ALA A 239 -1.58 -20.98 12.02
CA ALA A 239 -2.51 -20.38 12.98
C ALA A 239 -2.38 -18.86 13.01
N THR A 240 -1.17 -18.32 12.95
CA THR A 240 -0.92 -16.87 13.04
C THR A 240 -1.32 -16.13 11.77
N LEU A 241 -1.01 -16.67 10.60
CA LEU A 241 -1.18 -15.98 9.31
C LEU A 241 -2.47 -16.34 8.59
N LEU A 242 -2.96 -17.58 8.75
CA LEU A 242 -4.15 -18.10 8.07
C LEU A 242 -5.29 -18.44 9.04
N SER A 243 -5.08 -18.30 10.36
CA SER A 243 -6.07 -18.60 11.40
C SER A 243 -6.66 -20.01 11.32
N ARG A 244 -5.87 -20.97 10.84
CA ARG A 244 -6.24 -22.40 10.76
C ARG A 244 -5.02 -23.29 10.94
N GLU A 245 -5.24 -24.57 11.17
CA GLU A 245 -4.15 -25.57 11.11
C GLU A 245 -3.81 -25.94 9.65
N PRO A 246 -2.55 -26.36 9.38
CA PRO A 246 -2.17 -26.89 8.08
C PRO A 246 -2.84 -28.25 7.84
N THR A 247 -3.26 -28.50 6.60
CA THR A 247 -3.75 -29.81 6.16
C THR A 247 -2.60 -30.84 6.14
N PRO A 248 -2.89 -32.16 6.08
CA PRO A 248 -1.84 -33.18 6.00
C PRO A 248 -0.89 -33.00 4.80
N GLU A 249 -1.41 -32.52 3.66
CA GLU A 249 -0.61 -32.24 2.45
C GLU A 249 0.28 -31.00 2.64
N GLU A 250 -0.23 -29.95 3.28
CA GLU A 250 0.54 -28.75 3.60
C GLU A 250 1.64 -29.05 4.62
N ARG A 251 1.35 -29.86 5.65
CA ARG A 251 2.38 -30.37 6.57
C ARG A 251 3.44 -31.16 5.83
N ALA A 252 3.04 -31.97 4.84
CA ALA A 252 3.98 -32.70 4.02
C ALA A 252 4.88 -31.77 3.19
N ARG A 253 4.32 -30.68 2.64
CA ARG A 253 5.06 -29.66 1.89
C ARG A 253 5.96 -28.79 2.75
N CYS A 254 5.63 -28.56 4.02
CA CYS A 254 6.49 -27.83 4.94
C CYS A 254 7.68 -28.67 5.46
N ARG A 255 7.68 -30.00 5.28
CA ARG A 255 8.79 -30.85 5.74
C ARG A 255 10.06 -30.55 4.94
N GLY A 256 11.15 -30.28 5.66
CA GLY A 256 12.45 -29.97 5.06
C GLY A 256 12.67 -28.48 4.78
N HIS A 257 11.67 -27.63 5.01
CA HIS A 257 11.78 -26.19 4.87
C HIS A 257 12.03 -25.49 6.22
N THR A 258 12.75 -24.37 6.18
CA THR A 258 13.03 -23.57 7.38
C THR A 258 11.80 -22.79 7.84
N SER A 259 11.79 -22.34 9.11
CA SER A 259 10.73 -21.48 9.66
C SER A 259 10.52 -20.22 8.81
N ALA A 260 11.61 -19.62 8.32
CA ALA A 260 11.59 -18.46 7.46
C ALA A 260 10.97 -18.75 6.08
N GLU A 261 11.33 -19.88 5.46
CA GLU A 261 10.76 -20.32 4.19
C GLU A 261 9.25 -20.59 4.30
N VAL A 262 8.81 -21.25 5.37
CA VAL A 262 7.39 -21.52 5.63
C VAL A 262 6.62 -20.23 5.88
N PHE A 263 7.15 -19.32 6.71
CA PHE A 263 6.57 -17.99 6.93
C PHE A 263 6.43 -17.24 5.61
N PHE A 264 7.50 -17.19 4.81
CA PHE A 264 7.53 -16.50 3.53
C PHE A 264 6.50 -17.08 2.54
N ALA A 265 6.45 -18.41 2.40
CA ALA A 265 5.50 -19.08 1.53
C ALA A 265 4.03 -18.78 1.91
N LEU A 266 3.72 -18.61 3.20
CA LEU A 266 2.38 -18.31 3.67
C LEU A 266 2.01 -16.82 3.52
N VAL A 267 2.98 -15.93 3.65
CA VAL A 267 2.80 -14.48 3.46
C VAL A 267 2.68 -14.12 1.97
N MET A 268 3.53 -14.71 1.13
CA MET A 268 3.71 -14.33 -0.28
C MET A 268 3.03 -15.28 -1.27
N GLY A 269 2.77 -16.53 -0.89
CA GLY A 269 2.17 -17.51 -1.78
C GLY A 269 0.70 -17.24 -2.04
N SER A 270 0.37 -16.87 -3.28
CA SER A 270 -0.97 -17.10 -3.84
C SER A 270 -1.31 -18.59 -3.94
N GLU A 271 -0.29 -19.46 -3.98
CA GLU A 271 -0.45 -20.91 -4.15
C GLU A 271 -0.91 -21.67 -2.90
N PHE A 272 -0.63 -21.17 -1.69
CA PHE A 272 -1.09 -21.82 -0.45
C PHE A 272 -2.56 -21.56 -0.12
N ALA A 273 -3.21 -20.63 -0.82
CA ALA A 273 -4.60 -20.26 -0.58
C ALA A 273 -5.59 -20.73 -1.67
N PHE A 274 -5.12 -21.34 -2.77
CA PHE A 274 -5.98 -21.68 -3.92
C PHE A 274 -5.63 -22.98 -4.65
N ASN A 275 -5.23 -24.02 -3.91
CA ASN A 275 -5.28 -25.39 -4.45
C ASN A 275 -5.91 -26.32 -3.40
N HIS A 276 -7.24 -26.18 -3.28
CA HIS A 276 -8.26 -27.23 -3.31
C HIS A 276 -9.63 -26.56 -3.46
#